data_AF-A0A2W5XPQ5-F1
#
_entry.id   AF-A0A2W5XPQ5-F1
#
_cell.length_a   1.000
_cell.length_b   1.000
_cell.length_c   1.000
_cell.angle_alpha   90.00
_cell.angle_beta   90.00
_cell.angle_gamma   90.00
#
_symmetry.space_group_name_H-M   'P 1'
#
loop_
_entity.id
_entity.type
_entity.pdbx_description
1 polymer ?
#
loop_
_entity_poly.entity_id
_entity_poly.type
_entity_poly.pdbx_seq_one_letter_code
_entity_poly.pdbx_strand_id
1 'polypeptide(L)'
;MRSDVRNYAIDLERALGAISSSATDSKHGAGNGIGSQLSSIAASAAKATELLRKLTEAATVAEGGSDSAYERDLEYLERIHPSVDEVLADVERYGRDAGVPIVDRETGRLLSVMTSCMLASEILEIGTAVGYSTLWLARSMPETGHLLTIDPDRERTALATSFFERAGVSKRIDVVNQPALAVLPTLPRRHYDIIFIDALKEEYSAYLELAVPLLKKSGVVIADNLLWAHAASKAQAPDDAPTTVGIRRFNERFLDHPELNATIVPVGDGLGIGAKITSGRLFKGLQTHE
;
A
#
# COMPACT_ATOMS: atom_id res chain seq x y z
N MET A 1 19.26 1.24 -21.52
CA MET A 1 18.19 0.27 -21.21
C MET A 1 17.23 0.02 -22.38
N ARG A 2 16.38 0.97 -22.80
CA ARG A 2 15.51 0.80 -24.00
C ARG A 2 16.32 0.58 -25.30
N SER A 3 17.51 1.14 -25.41
CA SER A 3 18.47 0.92 -26.51
C SER A 3 19.02 -0.51 -26.54
N ASP A 4 19.30 -1.08 -25.37
CA ASP A 4 20.04 -2.33 -25.23
C ASP A 4 19.12 -3.53 -25.47
N VAL A 5 17.88 -3.48 -24.95
CA VAL A 5 16.82 -4.46 -25.25
C VAL A 5 16.55 -4.54 -26.75
N ARG A 6 16.43 -3.39 -27.42
CA ARG A 6 16.23 -3.32 -28.87
C ARG A 6 17.40 -3.94 -29.64
N ASN A 7 18.63 -3.69 -29.20
CA ASN A 7 19.82 -4.26 -29.83
C ASN A 7 19.90 -5.78 -29.63
N TYR A 8 19.60 -6.29 -28.43
CA TYR A 8 19.58 -7.74 -28.18
C TYR A 8 18.48 -8.46 -28.97
N ALA A 9 17.30 -7.85 -29.14
CA ALA A 9 16.22 -8.41 -29.94
C ALA A 9 16.62 -8.56 -31.42
N ILE A 10 17.26 -7.53 -31.99
CA ILE A 10 17.80 -7.56 -33.36
C ILE A 10 18.85 -8.66 -33.51
N ASP A 11 19.75 -8.81 -32.53
CA ASP A 11 20.79 -9.84 -32.58
C ASP A 11 20.23 -11.25 -32.42
N LEU A 12 19.15 -11.43 -31.65
CA LEU A 12 18.45 -12.70 -31.50
C LEU A 12 17.79 -13.12 -32.83
N GLU A 13 17.10 -12.21 -33.50
CA GLU A 13 16.50 -12.47 -34.82
C GLU A 13 17.55 -12.91 -35.85
N ARG A 14 18.73 -12.28 -35.83
CA ARG A 14 19.86 -12.65 -36.69
C ARG A 14 20.39 -14.06 -36.38
N ALA A 15 20.52 -14.39 -35.09
CA ALA A 15 20.99 -15.72 -34.67
C ALA A 15 19.99 -16.83 -35.07
N LEU A 16 18.69 -16.59 -34.90
CA LEU A 16 17.63 -17.52 -35.33
C LEU A 16 17.59 -17.67 -36.86
N GLY A 17 17.79 -16.57 -37.61
CA GLY A 17 17.90 -16.59 -39.07
C GLY A 17 19.07 -17.45 -39.57
N ALA A 18 20.23 -17.36 -38.91
CA ALA A 18 21.41 -18.17 -39.25
C ALA A 18 21.21 -19.68 -38.97
N ILE A 19 20.44 -20.03 -37.94
CA ILE A 19 20.04 -21.41 -37.66
C ILE A 19 19.12 -21.93 -38.78
N SER A 20 18.13 -21.12 -39.18
CA SER A 20 17.17 -21.47 -40.22
C SER A 20 17.85 -21.68 -41.59
N SER A 21 18.74 -20.77 -42.00
CA SER A 21 19.48 -20.89 -43.27
C SER A 21 20.39 -22.12 -43.30
N SER A 22 21.12 -22.36 -42.20
CA SER A 22 22.01 -23.52 -42.07
C SER A 22 21.24 -24.84 -42.07
N ALA A 23 20.02 -24.86 -41.52
CA ALA A 23 19.13 -26.02 -41.56
C ALA A 23 18.51 -26.25 -42.94
N THR A 24 18.21 -25.21 -43.72
CA THR A 24 17.68 -25.35 -45.09
C THR A 24 18.73 -25.79 -46.11
N ASP A 25 19.98 -25.37 -45.94
CA ASP A 25 21.11 -25.81 -46.77
C ASP A 25 21.41 -27.31 -46.57
N SER A 26 21.10 -27.87 -45.40
CA SER A 26 21.22 -29.31 -45.13
C SER A 26 20.26 -30.18 -45.95
N LYS A 27 19.12 -29.63 -46.41
CA LYS A 27 18.12 -30.36 -47.22
C LYS A 27 18.53 -30.50 -48.70
N HIS A 28 19.52 -29.75 -49.19
CA HIS A 28 19.90 -29.70 -50.60
C HIS A 28 21.32 -30.19 -50.92
N GLY A 29 22.13 -30.57 -49.92
CA GLY A 29 23.52 -30.99 -50.11
C GLY A 29 23.89 -32.29 -49.40
N ALA A 30 24.02 -33.39 -50.14
CA ALA A 30 24.60 -34.63 -49.67
C ALA A 30 26.12 -34.66 -49.93
N GLY A 31 26.94 -34.49 -48.90
CA GLY A 31 28.38 -34.78 -48.97
C GLY A 31 29.27 -33.99 -48.00
N ASN A 32 29.95 -34.69 -47.08
CA ASN A 32 31.09 -34.30 -46.22
C ASN A 32 31.07 -32.98 -45.41
N GLY A 33 30.04 -32.14 -45.51
CA GLY A 33 29.90 -30.88 -44.76
C GLY A 33 29.03 -30.94 -43.50
N ILE A 34 28.45 -32.10 -43.18
CA ILE A 34 27.44 -32.23 -42.12
C ILE A 34 28.02 -31.90 -40.73
N GLY A 35 29.27 -32.29 -40.45
CA GLY A 35 29.91 -32.02 -39.15
C GLY A 35 30.20 -30.53 -38.90
N SER A 36 30.64 -29.79 -39.92
CA SER A 36 30.88 -28.35 -39.82
C SER A 36 29.57 -27.54 -39.81
N GLN A 37 28.52 -28.05 -40.46
CA GLN A 37 27.18 -27.46 -40.41
C GLN A 37 26.52 -27.66 -39.04
N LEU A 38 26.62 -28.86 -38.45
CA LEU A 38 26.11 -29.13 -37.11
C LEU A 38 26.83 -28.30 -36.04
N SER A 39 28.13 -28.08 -36.16
CA SER A 39 28.87 -27.21 -35.22
C SER A 39 28.49 -25.74 -35.38
N SER A 40 28.21 -25.27 -36.61
CA SER A 40 27.71 -23.92 -36.89
C SER A 40 26.30 -23.69 -36.31
N ILE A 41 25.40 -24.67 -36.46
CA ILE A 41 24.06 -24.64 -35.88
C ILE A 41 24.14 -24.63 -34.35
N ALA A 42 24.99 -25.48 -33.76
CA ALA A 42 25.18 -25.53 -32.30
C ALA A 42 25.73 -24.20 -31.75
N ALA A 43 26.70 -23.58 -32.43
CA ALA A 43 27.23 -22.28 -32.03
C ALA A 43 26.19 -21.15 -32.14
N SER A 44 25.37 -21.17 -33.19
CA SER A 44 24.30 -20.19 -33.39
C SER A 44 23.17 -20.37 -32.37
N ALA A 45 22.82 -21.61 -32.02
CA ALA A 45 21.87 -21.93 -30.97
C ALA A 45 22.36 -21.49 -29.59
N ALA A 46 23.63 -21.74 -29.25
CA ALA A 46 24.22 -21.27 -28.00
C ALA A 46 24.19 -19.73 -27.90
N LYS A 47 24.47 -19.03 -29.01
CA LYS A 47 24.40 -17.57 -29.08
C LYS A 47 22.95 -17.05 -28.94
N ALA A 48 21.97 -17.72 -29.53
CA ALA A 48 20.56 -17.39 -29.38
C ALA A 48 20.08 -17.58 -27.93
N THR A 49 20.46 -18.67 -27.27
CA THR A 49 20.15 -18.92 -25.85
C THR A 49 20.72 -17.84 -24.95
N GLU A 50 21.96 -17.43 -25.17
CA GLU A 50 22.61 -16.36 -24.40
C GLU A 50 21.94 -14.99 -24.62
N LEU A 51 21.50 -14.70 -25.85
CA LEU A 51 20.77 -13.47 -26.16
C LEU A 51 19.37 -13.45 -25.55
N LEU A 52 18.66 -14.59 -25.55
CA LEU A 52 17.40 -14.76 -24.83
C LEU A 52 17.57 -14.51 -23.33
N ARG A 53 18.62 -15.06 -22.71
CA ARG A 53 18.94 -14.82 -21.30
C ARG A 53 19.14 -13.32 -21.03
N LYS A 54 19.96 -12.65 -21.84
CA LYS A 54 20.21 -11.19 -21.72
C LYS A 54 18.96 -10.35 -21.95
N LEU A 55 18.08 -10.77 -22.86
CA LEU A 55 16.78 -10.12 -23.09
C LEU A 55 15.86 -10.28 -21.89
N THR A 56 15.75 -11.48 -21.33
CA THR A 56 14.97 -11.73 -20.10
C THR A 56 15.52 -10.90 -18.95
N GLU A 57 16.83 -10.87 -18.74
CA GLU A 57 17.47 -10.05 -17.70
C GLU A 57 17.22 -8.55 -17.91
N ALA A 58 17.37 -8.06 -19.13
CA ALA A 58 17.12 -6.65 -19.45
C ALA A 58 15.63 -6.29 -19.34
N ALA A 59 14.72 -7.23 -19.63
CA ALA A 59 13.29 -7.06 -19.46
C ALA A 59 12.90 -7.04 -17.97
N THR A 60 13.48 -7.93 -17.14
CA THR A 60 13.27 -7.91 -15.68
C THR A 60 13.76 -6.62 -15.03
N VAL A 61 14.87 -6.05 -15.51
CA VAL A 61 15.37 -4.74 -15.05
C VAL A 61 14.51 -3.58 -15.57
N ALA A 62 13.88 -3.72 -16.74
CA ALA A 62 13.05 -2.69 -17.34
C ALA A 62 11.60 -2.67 -16.83
N GLU A 63 11.06 -3.81 -16.40
CA GLU A 63 9.74 -3.91 -15.76
C GLU A 63 9.77 -3.53 -14.27
N GLY A 64 10.94 -3.26 -13.69
CA GLY A 64 11.03 -2.81 -12.31
C GLY A 64 10.49 -3.85 -11.32
N GLY A 65 10.69 -5.14 -11.61
CA GLY A 65 10.65 -6.18 -10.59
C GLY A 65 11.85 -5.96 -9.69
N SER A 66 11.69 -5.09 -8.70
CA SER A 66 12.72 -4.90 -7.70
C SER A 66 12.64 -6.13 -6.79
N ASP A 67 13.56 -7.07 -6.97
CA ASP A 67 13.98 -7.87 -5.82
C ASP A 67 14.74 -6.92 -4.85
N SER A 68 14.08 -5.83 -4.41
CA SER A 68 14.58 -4.90 -3.44
C SER A 68 14.60 -5.60 -2.11
N ALA A 69 15.54 -5.21 -1.24
CA ALA A 69 15.55 -5.72 0.12
C ALA A 69 14.17 -5.54 0.79
N TYR A 70 13.45 -4.46 0.47
CA TYR A 70 12.12 -4.19 0.96
C TYR A 70 11.08 -5.23 0.53
N GLU A 71 11.00 -5.59 -0.75
CA GLU A 71 10.05 -6.61 -1.23
C GLU A 71 10.34 -7.98 -0.61
N ARG A 72 11.62 -8.38 -0.51
CA ARG A 72 12.01 -9.62 0.18
C ARG A 72 11.66 -9.62 1.67
N ASP A 73 11.83 -8.47 2.33
CA ASP A 73 11.48 -8.31 3.74
C ASP A 73 9.96 -8.43 3.92
N LEU A 74 9.15 -7.82 3.05
CA LEU A 74 7.69 -7.96 3.07
C LEU A 74 7.25 -9.41 2.85
N GLU A 75 7.82 -10.11 1.86
CA GLU A 75 7.53 -11.54 1.63
C GLU A 75 7.93 -12.42 2.82
N TYR A 76 9.10 -12.14 3.42
CA TYR A 76 9.55 -12.83 4.62
C TYR A 76 8.57 -12.61 5.77
N LEU A 77 8.19 -11.35 6.02
CA LEU A 77 7.23 -10.99 7.05
C LEU A 77 5.91 -11.69 6.81
N GLU A 78 5.39 -11.68 5.59
CA GLU A 78 4.11 -12.31 5.27
C GLU A 78 4.13 -13.81 5.55
N ARG A 79 5.24 -14.48 5.25
CA ARG A 79 5.41 -15.92 5.52
C ARG A 79 5.47 -16.27 7.00
N ILE A 80 6.02 -15.40 7.85
CA ILE A 80 6.22 -15.71 9.28
C ILE A 80 5.07 -15.24 10.17
N HIS A 81 4.22 -14.33 9.69
CA HIS A 81 3.03 -13.94 10.43
C HIS A 81 1.97 -15.04 10.37
N PRO A 82 1.07 -15.10 11.38
CA PRO A 82 -0.14 -15.90 11.26
C PRO A 82 -0.93 -15.49 10.02
N SER A 83 -1.48 -16.48 9.32
CA SER A 83 -2.44 -16.25 8.25
C SER A 83 -3.65 -15.49 8.80
N VAL A 84 -4.16 -14.56 7.99
CA VAL A 84 -5.45 -13.91 8.28
C VAL A 84 -6.57 -14.95 8.23
N ASP A 85 -7.64 -14.74 9.01
CA ASP A 85 -8.82 -15.59 8.94
C ASP A 85 -9.60 -15.41 7.63
N GLU A 86 -10.56 -16.31 7.43
CA GLU A 86 -11.38 -16.38 6.21
C GLU A 86 -12.10 -15.07 5.90
N VAL A 87 -12.58 -14.32 6.90
CA VAL A 87 -13.31 -13.06 6.64
C VAL A 87 -12.36 -12.00 6.11
N LEU A 88 -11.18 -11.83 6.71
CA LEU A 88 -10.17 -10.88 6.20
C LEU A 88 -9.67 -11.30 4.81
N ALA A 89 -9.40 -12.60 4.60
CA ALA A 89 -8.99 -13.12 3.30
C ALA A 89 -10.05 -12.87 2.20
N ASP A 90 -11.33 -12.93 2.57
CA ASP A 90 -12.44 -12.64 1.66
C ASP A 90 -12.55 -11.16 1.31
N VAL A 91 -12.38 -10.27 2.29
CA VAL A 91 -12.35 -8.82 2.04
C VAL A 91 -11.18 -8.47 1.11
N GLU A 92 -10.01 -9.05 1.34
CA GLU A 92 -8.85 -8.86 0.47
C GLU A 92 -9.09 -9.36 -0.96
N ARG A 93 -9.71 -10.54 -1.10
CA ARG A 93 -10.07 -11.07 -2.42
C ARG A 93 -11.07 -10.17 -3.12
N TYR A 94 -12.10 -9.71 -2.42
CA TYR A 94 -13.06 -8.77 -2.97
C TYR A 94 -12.39 -7.44 -3.38
N GLY A 95 -11.55 -6.86 -2.52
CA GLY A 95 -10.83 -5.62 -2.80
C GLY A 95 -9.99 -5.73 -4.08
N ARG A 96 -9.27 -6.84 -4.25
CA ARG A 96 -8.51 -7.13 -5.48
C ARG A 96 -9.42 -7.30 -6.70
N ASP A 97 -10.44 -8.14 -6.61
CA ASP A 97 -11.29 -8.51 -7.76
C ASP A 97 -12.18 -7.33 -8.22
N ALA A 98 -12.67 -6.53 -7.28
CA ALA A 98 -13.54 -5.38 -7.55
C ALA A 98 -12.77 -4.06 -7.72
N GLY A 99 -11.44 -4.05 -7.53
CA GLY A 99 -10.61 -2.85 -7.60
C GLY A 99 -10.94 -1.81 -6.52
N VAL A 100 -11.38 -2.26 -5.34
CA VAL A 100 -11.63 -1.38 -4.19
C VAL A 100 -10.35 -1.29 -3.35
N PRO A 101 -9.76 -0.09 -3.19
CA PRO A 101 -8.60 0.09 -2.33
C PRO A 101 -8.91 -0.32 -0.89
N ILE A 102 -7.97 -1.05 -0.29
CA ILE A 102 -7.97 -1.41 1.13
C ILE A 102 -6.56 -1.14 1.67
N VAL A 103 -6.44 -0.92 2.98
CA VAL A 103 -5.13 -0.79 3.63
C VAL A 103 -4.29 -2.05 3.43
N ASP A 104 -2.97 -1.88 3.41
CA ASP A 104 -2.04 -3.01 3.37
C ASP A 104 -2.16 -3.86 4.64
N ARG A 105 -1.80 -5.15 4.54
CA ARG A 105 -1.95 -6.09 5.66
C ARG A 105 -1.07 -5.71 6.86
N GLU A 106 0.13 -5.17 6.61
CA GLU A 106 1.03 -4.63 7.64
C GLU A 106 0.42 -3.43 8.36
N THR A 107 -0.33 -2.56 7.66
CA THR A 107 -1.08 -1.47 8.28
C THR A 107 -2.16 -2.04 9.19
N GLY A 108 -2.95 -3.00 8.72
CA GLY A 108 -3.96 -3.70 9.53
C GLY A 108 -3.37 -4.35 10.80
N ARG A 109 -2.22 -5.03 10.68
CA ARG A 109 -1.49 -5.61 11.82
C ARG A 109 -1.06 -4.55 12.84
N LEU A 110 -0.52 -3.43 12.37
CA LEU A 110 -0.09 -2.34 13.25
C LEU A 110 -1.28 -1.66 13.94
N LEU A 111 -2.38 -1.42 13.22
CA LEU A 111 -3.65 -0.92 13.78
C LEU A 111 -4.15 -1.83 14.91
N SER A 112 -4.11 -3.15 14.69
CA SER A 112 -4.48 -4.14 15.70
C SER A 112 -3.62 -4.05 16.96
N VAL A 113 -2.28 -4.04 16.81
CA VAL A 113 -1.35 -3.92 17.95
C VAL A 113 -1.57 -2.62 18.72
N MET A 114 -1.67 -1.49 18.02
CA MET A 114 -1.92 -0.19 18.64
C MET A 114 -3.23 -0.16 19.42
N THR A 115 -4.30 -0.69 18.83
CA THR A 115 -5.63 -0.81 19.46
C THR A 115 -5.55 -1.59 20.77
N SER A 116 -4.88 -2.75 20.76
CA SER A 116 -4.72 -3.59 21.95
C SER A 116 -3.81 -2.94 23.00
N CYS A 117 -2.69 -2.34 22.61
CA CYS A 117 -1.76 -1.66 23.54
C CYS A 117 -2.42 -0.47 24.24
N MET A 118 -3.31 0.24 23.55
CA MET A 118 -4.02 1.38 24.10
C MET A 118 -5.26 0.99 24.92
N LEU A 119 -5.66 -0.29 24.88
CA LEU A 119 -6.97 -0.73 25.37
C LEU A 119 -8.10 0.14 24.78
N ALA A 120 -7.97 0.49 23.50
CA ALA A 120 -8.85 1.45 22.85
C ALA A 120 -10.28 0.93 22.82
N SER A 121 -11.18 1.68 23.44
CA SER A 121 -12.59 1.33 23.65
C SER A 121 -13.53 2.15 22.78
N GLU A 122 -13.12 3.35 22.38
CA GLU A 122 -13.89 4.25 21.52
C GLU A 122 -13.04 4.58 20.29
N ILE A 123 -13.43 4.07 19.12
CA ILE A 123 -12.69 4.29 17.87
C ILE A 123 -13.56 5.03 16.87
N LEU A 124 -12.99 6.03 16.22
CA LEU A 124 -13.60 6.67 15.05
C LEU A 124 -12.78 6.32 13.80
N GLU A 125 -13.45 5.91 12.74
CA GLU A 125 -12.85 5.68 11.43
C GLU A 125 -13.50 6.61 10.40
N ILE A 126 -12.67 7.28 9.61
CA ILE A 126 -13.07 8.14 8.50
C ILE A 126 -12.66 7.42 7.21
N GLY A 127 -13.64 6.85 6.51
CA GLY A 127 -13.44 5.96 5.37
C GLY A 127 -13.62 4.50 5.78
N THR A 128 -14.79 3.94 5.48
CA THR A 128 -15.10 2.52 5.76
C THR A 128 -14.70 1.62 4.59
N ALA A 129 -14.92 2.08 3.36
CA ALA A 129 -14.84 1.27 2.15
C ALA A 129 -15.57 -0.08 2.35
N VAL A 130 -14.88 -1.20 2.12
CA VAL A 130 -15.39 -2.56 2.31
C VAL A 130 -15.06 -3.15 3.69
N GLY A 131 -14.58 -2.34 4.63
CA GLY A 131 -14.47 -2.67 6.05
C GLY A 131 -13.20 -3.40 6.47
N TYR A 132 -12.14 -3.42 5.65
CA TYR A 132 -10.92 -4.17 5.98
C TYR A 132 -10.22 -3.63 7.23
N SER A 133 -9.89 -2.34 7.26
CA SER A 133 -9.33 -1.66 8.44
C SER A 133 -10.27 -1.72 9.65
N THR A 134 -11.58 -1.54 9.42
CA THR A 134 -12.61 -1.61 10.45
C THR A 134 -12.57 -2.96 11.19
N LEU A 135 -12.38 -4.07 10.46
CA LEU A 135 -12.27 -5.41 11.06
C LEU A 135 -11.02 -5.55 11.93
N TRP A 136 -9.86 -5.04 11.47
CA TRP A 136 -8.62 -5.05 12.25
C TRP A 136 -8.77 -4.27 13.55
N LEU A 137 -9.39 -3.08 13.48
CA LEU A 137 -9.67 -2.26 14.66
C LEU A 137 -10.65 -2.97 15.59
N ALA A 138 -11.87 -3.29 15.11
CA ALA A 138 -12.96 -3.84 15.93
C ALA A 138 -12.62 -5.15 16.64
N ARG A 139 -11.80 -6.02 16.03
CA ARG A 139 -11.39 -7.29 16.63
C ARG A 139 -10.34 -7.15 17.73
N SER A 140 -9.60 -6.05 17.73
CA SER A 140 -8.52 -5.80 18.69
C SER A 140 -8.95 -4.93 19.87
N MET A 141 -10.20 -4.47 19.87
CA MET A 141 -10.83 -3.73 20.95
C MET A 141 -11.27 -4.65 22.10
N PRO A 142 -11.40 -4.11 23.33
CA PRO A 142 -12.13 -4.77 24.40
C PRO A 142 -13.55 -5.18 23.98
N GLU A 143 -14.11 -6.20 24.63
CA GLU A 143 -15.48 -6.68 24.32
C GLU A 143 -16.56 -5.61 24.46
N THR A 144 -16.34 -4.61 25.31
CA THR A 144 -17.26 -3.49 25.53
C THR A 144 -16.98 -2.29 24.63
N GLY A 145 -15.99 -2.38 23.74
CA GLY A 145 -15.60 -1.27 22.88
C GLY A 145 -16.60 -1.03 21.74
N HIS A 146 -16.60 0.21 21.25
CA HIS A 146 -17.46 0.70 20.18
C HIS A 146 -16.67 1.46 19.12
N LEU A 147 -16.94 1.15 17.85
CA LEU A 147 -16.33 1.75 16.68
C LEU A 147 -17.39 2.47 15.86
N LEU A 148 -17.20 3.76 15.60
CA LEU A 148 -17.96 4.53 14.63
C LEU A 148 -17.17 4.66 13.33
N THR A 149 -17.71 4.19 12.20
CA THR A 149 -17.09 4.35 10.88
C THR A 149 -17.98 5.18 9.96
N ILE A 150 -17.36 6.10 9.19
CA ILE A 150 -18.08 7.08 8.37
C ILE A 150 -17.67 6.92 6.91
N ASP A 151 -18.66 6.69 6.04
CA ASP A 151 -18.44 6.60 4.58
C ASP A 151 -19.74 6.91 3.82
N PRO A 152 -19.75 7.87 2.88
CA PRO A 152 -20.96 8.23 2.15
C PRO A 152 -21.47 7.14 1.19
N ASP A 153 -20.63 6.16 0.80
CA ASP A 153 -20.99 5.10 -0.13
C ASP A 153 -21.75 3.97 0.59
N ARG A 154 -23.08 4.05 0.52
CA ARG A 154 -23.98 3.07 1.13
C ARG A 154 -23.79 1.65 0.59
N GLU A 155 -23.45 1.49 -0.69
CA GLU A 155 -23.27 0.16 -1.29
C GLU A 155 -22.04 -0.52 -0.71
N ARG A 156 -20.91 0.20 -0.64
CA ARG A 156 -19.69 -0.29 -0.01
C ARG A 156 -19.89 -0.62 1.46
N THR A 157 -20.53 0.27 2.22
CA THR A 157 -20.75 0.01 3.64
C THR A 157 -21.71 -1.14 3.90
N ALA A 158 -22.71 -1.37 3.03
CA ALA A 158 -23.60 -2.51 3.18
C ALA A 158 -22.84 -3.83 3.02
N LEU A 159 -21.89 -3.87 2.08
CA LEU A 159 -20.96 -4.99 1.95
C LEU A 159 -20.06 -5.12 3.18
N ALA A 160 -19.49 -4.01 3.68
CA ALA A 160 -18.69 -3.99 4.90
C ALA A 160 -19.47 -4.56 6.10
N THR A 161 -20.73 -4.16 6.28
CA THR A 161 -21.62 -4.69 7.33
C THR A 161 -21.77 -6.21 7.24
N SER A 162 -21.91 -6.77 6.03
CA SER A 162 -21.98 -8.23 5.87
C SER A 162 -20.71 -8.95 6.34
N PHE A 163 -19.53 -8.35 6.13
CA PHE A 163 -18.28 -8.89 6.66
C PHE A 163 -18.20 -8.74 8.19
N PHE A 164 -18.70 -7.64 8.76
CA PHE A 164 -18.75 -7.44 10.21
C PHE A 164 -19.64 -8.46 10.91
N GLU A 165 -20.77 -8.83 10.31
CA GLU A 165 -21.66 -9.89 10.79
C GLU A 165 -20.97 -11.25 10.78
N ARG A 166 -20.34 -11.61 9.66
CA ARG A 166 -19.56 -12.85 9.53
C ARG A 166 -18.40 -12.92 10.51
N ALA A 167 -17.78 -11.78 10.82
CA ALA A 167 -16.72 -11.67 11.81
C ALA A 167 -17.22 -11.61 13.27
N GLY A 168 -18.53 -11.56 13.51
CA GLY A 168 -19.11 -11.51 14.86
C GLY A 168 -18.89 -10.18 15.61
N VAL A 169 -18.56 -9.10 14.90
CA VAL A 169 -18.25 -7.79 15.50
C VAL A 169 -19.28 -6.70 15.20
N SER A 170 -20.27 -6.98 14.34
CA SER A 170 -21.26 -6.00 13.89
C SER A 170 -21.97 -5.23 15.00
N LYS A 171 -22.26 -5.86 16.15
CA LYS A 171 -22.95 -5.20 17.28
C LYS A 171 -22.16 -4.06 17.93
N ARG A 172 -20.88 -3.94 17.62
CA ARG A 172 -19.96 -2.94 18.19
C ARG A 172 -19.55 -1.88 17.17
N ILE A 173 -20.11 -1.94 15.95
CA ILE A 173 -19.74 -1.05 14.86
C ILE A 173 -20.99 -0.28 14.43
N ASP A 174 -20.95 1.03 14.58
CA ASP A 174 -21.93 1.93 13.96
C ASP A 174 -21.40 2.46 12.64
N VAL A 175 -22.22 2.36 11.59
CA VAL A 175 -21.90 2.85 10.25
C VAL A 175 -22.72 4.10 9.97
N VAL A 176 -22.05 5.20 9.62
CA VAL A 176 -22.70 6.46 9.22
C VAL A 176 -22.50 6.71 7.73
N ASN A 177 -23.61 6.67 6.99
CA ASN A 177 -23.64 6.91 5.55
C ASN A 177 -23.79 8.39 5.17
N GLN A 178 -22.79 9.19 5.51
CA GLN A 178 -22.76 10.62 5.21
C GLN A 178 -21.34 11.11 4.92
N PRO A 179 -21.17 12.26 4.24
CA PRO A 179 -19.87 12.88 4.09
C PRO A 179 -19.24 13.19 5.46
N ALA A 180 -17.97 12.78 5.67
CA ALA A 180 -17.31 12.91 6.95
C ALA A 180 -17.25 14.37 7.45
N LEU A 181 -17.00 15.34 6.57
CA LEU A 181 -16.98 16.77 6.93
C LEU A 181 -18.31 17.29 7.48
N ALA A 182 -19.44 16.63 7.17
CA ALA A 182 -20.74 16.95 7.74
C ALA A 182 -20.96 16.31 9.11
N VAL A 183 -20.38 15.12 9.35
CA VAL A 183 -20.57 14.32 10.56
C VAL A 183 -19.62 14.75 11.68
N LEU A 184 -18.33 14.95 11.39
CA LEU A 184 -17.32 15.25 12.41
C LEU A 184 -17.69 16.41 13.35
N PRO A 185 -18.28 17.53 12.88
CA PRO A 185 -18.69 18.63 13.76
C PRO A 185 -19.81 18.27 14.75
N THR A 186 -20.57 17.21 14.52
CA THR A 186 -21.68 16.78 15.39
C THR A 186 -21.24 15.79 16.46
N LEU A 187 -20.01 15.28 16.38
CA LEU A 187 -19.49 14.26 17.30
C LEU A 187 -19.05 14.86 18.65
N PRO A 188 -19.16 14.09 19.75
CA PRO A 188 -18.73 14.56 21.06
C PRO A 188 -17.21 14.76 21.13
N ARG A 189 -16.80 15.89 21.71
CA ARG A 189 -15.37 16.18 21.92
C ARG A 189 -14.75 15.26 22.95
N ARG A 190 -13.43 15.00 22.82
CA ARG A 190 -12.64 14.22 23.78
C ARG A 190 -13.23 12.85 24.10
N HIS A 191 -13.74 12.16 23.09
CA HIS A 191 -14.45 10.89 23.22
C HIS A 191 -13.63 9.71 22.71
N TYR A 192 -12.84 9.87 21.65
CA TYR A 192 -12.18 8.74 20.98
C TYR A 192 -10.77 8.49 21.52
N ASP A 193 -10.44 7.20 21.66
CA ASP A 193 -9.11 6.69 21.99
C ASP A 193 -8.23 6.66 20.73
N ILE A 194 -8.81 6.19 19.61
CA ILE A 194 -8.16 6.16 18.29
C ILE A 194 -9.08 6.85 17.28
N ILE A 195 -8.48 7.66 16.40
CA ILE A 195 -9.12 8.11 15.17
C ILE A 195 -8.27 7.64 13.99
N PHE A 196 -8.86 6.89 13.06
CA PHE A 196 -8.21 6.46 11.82
C PHE A 196 -8.75 7.24 10.62
N ILE A 197 -7.85 7.80 9.81
CA ILE A 197 -8.17 8.61 8.63
C ILE A 197 -7.67 7.89 7.37
N ASP A 198 -8.61 7.37 6.57
CA ASP A 198 -8.34 6.74 5.28
C ASP A 198 -9.50 6.96 4.29
N ALA A 199 -9.69 8.23 3.89
CA ALA A 199 -10.76 8.64 2.98
C ALA A 199 -10.23 9.50 1.83
N LEU A 200 -10.94 10.57 1.46
CA LEU A 200 -10.57 11.48 0.36
C LEU A 200 -9.36 12.32 0.73
N LYS A 201 -8.27 12.18 -0.02
CA LYS A 201 -6.97 12.78 0.31
C LYS A 201 -6.98 14.31 0.24
N GLU A 202 -7.82 14.88 -0.61
CA GLU A 202 -8.03 16.33 -0.72
C GLU A 202 -8.62 16.93 0.56
N GLU A 203 -9.36 16.13 1.33
CA GLU A 203 -10.03 16.56 2.56
C GLU A 203 -9.24 16.23 3.83
N TYR A 204 -8.12 15.51 3.74
CA TYR A 204 -7.31 15.06 4.89
C TYR A 204 -6.96 16.18 5.87
N SER A 205 -6.56 17.35 5.37
CA SER A 205 -6.28 18.51 6.23
C SER A 205 -7.52 18.92 7.03
N ALA A 206 -8.70 18.94 6.41
CA ALA A 206 -9.93 19.29 7.10
C ALA A 206 -10.36 18.17 8.08
N TYR A 207 -10.15 16.90 7.72
CA TYR A 207 -10.36 15.78 8.65
C TYR A 207 -9.49 15.93 9.89
N LEU A 208 -8.20 16.23 9.76
CA LEU A 208 -7.29 16.39 10.90
C LEU A 208 -7.76 17.47 11.87
N GLU A 209 -8.07 18.66 11.35
CA GLU A 209 -8.51 19.81 12.15
C GLU A 209 -9.80 19.51 12.93
N LEU A 210 -10.71 18.73 12.34
CA LEU A 210 -11.96 18.33 12.98
C LEU A 210 -11.78 17.13 13.92
N ALA A 211 -10.87 16.20 13.60
CA ALA A 211 -10.64 14.96 14.34
C ALA A 211 -9.84 15.18 15.64
N VAL A 212 -8.75 15.95 15.61
CA VAL A 212 -7.89 16.16 16.79
C VAL A 212 -8.66 16.69 18.01
N PRO A 213 -9.63 17.60 17.88
CA PRO A 213 -10.60 17.95 18.92
C PRO A 213 -11.39 16.80 19.58
N LEU A 214 -11.69 15.75 18.83
CA LEU A 214 -12.52 14.62 19.25
C LEU A 214 -11.72 13.59 20.05
N LEU A 215 -10.39 13.58 19.92
CA LEU A 215 -9.51 12.72 20.69
C LEU A 215 -9.51 13.04 22.20
N LYS A 216 -9.56 11.99 23.02
CA LYS A 216 -9.23 12.06 24.45
C LYS A 216 -7.78 12.54 24.65
N LYS A 217 -7.47 12.95 25.88
CA LYS A 217 -6.05 13.13 26.28
C LYS A 217 -5.35 11.77 26.12
N SER A 218 -4.17 11.76 25.52
CA SER A 218 -3.42 10.54 25.16
C SER A 218 -4.05 9.68 24.05
N GLY A 219 -5.14 10.12 23.42
CA GLY A 219 -5.66 9.47 22.23
C GLY A 219 -4.72 9.63 21.04
N VAL A 220 -4.83 8.76 20.05
CA VAL A 220 -3.96 8.73 18.87
C VAL A 220 -4.78 8.95 17.60
N VAL A 221 -4.33 9.87 16.74
CA VAL A 221 -4.79 9.94 15.35
C VAL A 221 -3.80 9.17 14.47
N ILE A 222 -4.35 8.36 13.57
CA ILE A 222 -3.61 7.57 12.59
C ILE A 222 -4.13 7.96 11.21
N ALA A 223 -3.25 8.21 10.24
CA ALA A 223 -3.62 8.54 8.87
C ALA A 223 -2.81 7.72 7.88
N ASP A 224 -3.48 7.10 6.90
CA ASP A 224 -2.82 6.23 5.90
C ASP A 224 -2.55 6.95 4.57
N ASN A 225 -1.69 6.35 3.74
CA ASN A 225 -1.24 6.78 2.42
C ASN A 225 -0.45 8.10 2.39
N LEU A 226 0.39 8.34 3.38
CA LEU A 226 1.16 9.57 3.50
C LEU A 226 2.43 9.59 2.63
N LEU A 227 2.87 8.46 2.08
CA LEU A 227 3.92 8.39 1.07
C LEU A 227 3.36 8.40 -0.36
N TRP A 228 2.07 8.11 -0.51
CA TRP A 228 1.26 8.28 -1.72
C TRP A 228 1.87 7.63 -2.98
N ALA A 229 2.06 6.31 -2.93
CA ALA A 229 2.77 5.51 -3.92
C ALA A 229 4.14 6.11 -4.29
N HIS A 230 4.89 6.51 -3.25
CA HIS A 230 6.16 7.23 -3.33
C HIS A 230 6.09 8.62 -4.01
N ALA A 231 4.92 9.12 -4.40
CA ALA A 231 4.79 10.43 -5.04
C ALA A 231 5.15 11.56 -4.06
N ALA A 232 4.86 11.39 -2.76
CA ALA A 232 5.18 12.40 -1.76
C ALA A 232 6.68 12.65 -1.63
N SER A 233 7.53 11.63 -1.82
CA SER A 233 9.00 11.72 -1.69
C SER A 233 9.75 12.08 -2.97
N LYS A 234 9.08 12.09 -4.12
CA LYS A 234 9.68 12.56 -5.39
C LYS A 234 10.00 14.05 -5.31
N ALA A 235 11.02 14.47 -6.08
CA ALA A 235 11.32 15.88 -6.25
C ALA A 235 10.08 16.61 -6.78
N GLN A 236 9.79 17.78 -6.20
CA GLN A 236 8.61 18.56 -6.56
C GLN A 236 8.69 19.03 -8.02
N ALA A 237 7.58 18.89 -8.74
CA ALA A 237 7.46 19.31 -10.13
C ALA A 237 6.24 20.24 -10.33
N PRO A 238 6.27 21.17 -11.31
CA PRO A 238 5.15 22.08 -11.57
C PRO A 238 3.84 21.38 -11.96
N ASP A 239 3.92 20.16 -12.48
CA ASP A 239 2.81 19.33 -12.95
C ASP A 239 2.41 18.22 -11.96
N ASP A 240 2.87 18.29 -10.70
CA ASP A 240 2.43 17.39 -9.65
C ASP A 240 0.90 17.39 -9.51
N ALA A 241 0.32 16.20 -9.38
CA ALA A 241 -1.12 16.05 -9.19
C ALA A 241 -1.59 16.81 -7.92
N PRO A 242 -2.78 17.44 -7.94
CA PRO A 242 -3.32 18.15 -6.77
C PRO A 242 -3.36 17.29 -5.50
N THR A 243 -3.59 15.98 -5.64
CA THR A 243 -3.55 15.00 -4.54
C THR A 243 -2.16 14.89 -3.92
N THR A 244 -1.10 14.77 -4.73
CA THR A 244 0.29 14.72 -4.25
C THR A 244 0.66 16.00 -3.49
N VAL A 245 0.28 17.16 -4.01
CA VAL A 245 0.48 18.46 -3.33
C VAL A 245 -0.29 18.51 -2.01
N GLY A 246 -1.54 18.01 -2.01
CA GLY A 246 -2.39 17.91 -0.83
C GLY A 246 -1.78 17.03 0.26
N ILE A 247 -1.27 15.85 -0.08
CA ILE A 247 -0.62 14.93 0.86
C ILE A 247 0.66 15.53 1.43
N ARG A 248 1.53 16.15 0.62
CA ARG A 248 2.75 16.80 1.15
C ARG A 248 2.40 17.89 2.17
N ARG A 249 1.40 18.73 1.86
CA ARG A 249 0.91 19.76 2.79
C ARG A 249 0.29 19.16 4.04
N PHE A 250 -0.45 18.06 3.90
CA PHE A 250 -0.98 17.34 5.05
C PHE A 250 0.14 16.79 5.94
N ASN A 251 1.17 16.17 5.37
CA ASN A 251 2.29 15.61 6.12
C ASN A 251 3.00 16.67 6.97
N GLU A 252 3.30 17.83 6.38
CA GLU A 252 3.88 18.98 7.11
C GLU A 252 2.97 19.39 8.27
N ARG A 253 1.67 19.58 8.02
CA ARG A 253 0.70 19.96 9.05
C ARG A 253 0.54 18.91 10.14
N PHE A 254 0.57 17.64 9.78
CA PHE A 254 0.43 16.53 10.71
C PHE A 254 1.61 16.48 11.68
N LEU A 255 2.83 16.64 11.14
CA LEU A 255 4.07 16.66 11.93
C LEU A 255 4.21 17.93 12.79
N ASP A 256 3.77 19.08 12.27
CA ASP A 256 3.84 20.38 12.97
C ASP A 256 2.62 20.68 13.84
N HIS A 257 1.65 19.76 13.94
CA HIS A 257 0.39 20.02 14.63
C HIS A 257 0.63 20.30 16.13
N PRO A 258 0.19 21.45 16.68
CA PRO A 258 0.58 21.90 18.03
C PRO A 258 0.07 21.03 19.18
N GLU A 259 -0.97 20.23 18.92
CA GLU A 259 -1.53 19.28 19.89
C GLU A 259 -1.08 17.82 19.69
N LEU A 260 -0.18 17.53 18.74
CA LEU A 260 0.28 16.17 18.47
C LEU A 260 1.79 16.02 18.74
N ASN A 261 2.16 14.86 19.26
CA ASN A 261 3.50 14.31 19.08
C ASN A 261 3.40 13.30 17.94
N ALA A 262 3.87 13.68 16.75
CA ALA A 262 3.59 12.99 15.50
C ALA A 262 4.84 12.45 14.81
N THR A 263 4.67 11.35 14.09
CA THR A 263 5.68 10.75 13.20
C THR A 263 5.00 10.13 11.98
N ILE A 264 5.74 9.94 10.89
CA ILE A 264 5.30 9.19 9.71
C ILE A 264 6.29 8.04 9.52
N VAL A 265 5.79 6.81 9.46
CA VAL A 265 6.61 5.59 9.32
C VAL A 265 6.36 4.90 7.99
N PRO A 266 7.37 4.25 7.38
CA PRO A 266 7.25 3.55 6.09
C PRO A 266 6.60 2.16 6.28
N VAL A 267 5.39 2.13 6.83
CA VAL A 267 4.51 0.96 6.91
C VAL A 267 3.39 1.15 5.89
N GLY A 268 3.14 0.13 5.06
CA GLY A 268 2.27 0.26 3.89
C GLY A 268 2.68 1.44 3.01
N ASP A 269 1.69 2.18 2.51
CA ASP A 269 1.92 3.43 1.76
C ASP A 269 2.19 4.68 2.64
N GLY A 270 2.76 4.47 3.83
CA GLY A 270 3.15 5.53 4.76
C GLY A 270 2.09 5.85 5.79
N LEU A 271 2.35 5.47 7.04
CA LEU A 271 1.41 5.62 8.13
C LEU A 271 1.83 6.76 9.07
N GLY A 272 0.99 7.78 9.16
CA GLY A 272 1.12 8.85 10.16
C GLY A 272 0.55 8.42 11.49
N ILE A 273 1.28 8.65 12.59
CA ILE A 273 0.84 8.36 13.95
C ILE A 273 1.08 9.60 14.82
N GLY A 274 0.01 10.15 15.40
CA GLY A 274 0.02 11.37 16.19
C GLY A 274 -0.64 11.16 17.54
N ALA A 275 0.15 11.16 18.62
CA ALA A 275 -0.38 11.09 19.98
C ALA A 275 -0.80 12.49 20.47
N LYS A 276 -2.04 12.64 20.93
CA LYS A 276 -2.54 13.91 21.46
C LYS A 276 -1.85 14.27 22.77
N ILE A 277 -1.03 15.31 22.73
CA ILE A 277 -0.33 15.84 23.90
C ILE A 277 -1.21 16.85 24.64
N THR A 278 -1.03 16.90 25.96
CA THR A 278 -1.60 18.00 26.75
C THR A 278 -0.61 19.15 26.73
N SER A 279 -1.08 20.38 26.47
CA SER A 279 -0.27 21.59 26.48
C SER A 279 0.64 21.61 27.72
N GLY A 280 1.96 21.52 27.51
CA GLY A 280 2.97 21.42 28.58
C GLY A 280 3.92 20.21 28.49
N ARG A 281 3.53 19.12 27.79
CA ARG A 281 4.44 18.02 27.43
C ARG A 281 4.89 18.16 25.97
N LEU A 282 5.60 19.23 25.64
CA LEU A 282 6.34 19.27 24.39
C LEU A 282 7.60 18.42 24.57
N PHE A 283 7.70 17.32 23.84
CA PHE A 283 8.99 16.70 23.56
C PHE A 283 9.75 17.70 22.67
N LYS A 284 10.49 18.63 23.28
CA LYS A 284 11.35 19.63 22.60
C LYS A 284 12.60 19.00 21.96
N GLY A 285 12.61 17.70 21.71
CA GLY A 285 13.75 16.97 21.20
C GLY A 285 13.62 16.79 19.69
N LEU A 286 13.88 17.88 18.94
CA LEU A 286 14.31 17.95 17.53
C LEU A 286 14.14 19.42 17.07
N GLN A 287 14.68 20.38 17.84
CA GLN A 287 15.08 21.63 17.23
C GLN A 287 16.30 21.28 16.38
N THR A 288 16.16 21.41 15.07
CA THR A 288 17.26 21.26 14.10
C THR A 288 18.42 22.14 14.54
N HIS A 289 19.57 21.52 14.79
CA HIS A 289 20.82 22.27 14.79
C HIS A 289 21.02 22.83 13.38
N GLU A 290 21.36 24.12 13.33
CA GLU A 290 21.75 24.90 12.14
C GLU A 290 22.73 24.18 11.21
#